data_AF-A0AAW0ZB47-F1
#
_entry.id   AF-A0AAW0ZB47-F1
#
_cell.length_a   1.000
_cell.length_b   1.000
_cell.length_c   1.000
_cell.angle_alpha   90.00
_cell.angle_beta   90.00
_cell.angle_gamma   90.00
#
_symmetry.space_group_name_H-M   'P 1'
#
loop_
_entity.id
_entity.type
_entity.pdbx_description
1 polymer ?
#
loop_
_entity_poly.entity_id
_entity_poly.type
_entity_poly.pdbx_seq_one_letter_code
_entity_poly.pdbx_strand_id
1 'polypeptide(L)'
;MLKQPTPEKAIDIIWLSVVLSFCWPLPSDSSKTRVLVYKTLQISSIVSACSVLLALTYAIYLHSDNILIVSQCICIFMGISQQVIQGTICVINHDSLQRVVEEMLNCVKEAQQYEKQIYCKLVAKCSIFFGSSIVCIYLTSTVFSVGPAFTSASFPCDAEYPFAVNDTPLHVIIYVQQSIVCYQCAAHLCLSMFGALLFWFTAARFECLAIEITQITNTSMLIVCIKKQLYLRSTLRCRSKHVWSYFMWHYLTHGYSTNCENAICNSIFHCTRRNLYICMASRLLERYEYTCLTKYI
;
A
#
# COMPACT_ATOMS: atom_id res chain seq x y z
N MET A 1 -18.22 25.99 0.00
CA MET A 1 -17.24 25.65 -1.04
C MET A 1 -16.19 24.73 -0.44
N LEU A 2 -16.19 23.42 -0.76
CA LEU A 2 -15.11 22.54 -0.32
C LEU A 2 -13.82 22.97 -1.01
N LYS A 3 -12.79 23.32 -0.22
CA LYS A 3 -11.45 23.65 -0.69
C LYS A 3 -10.93 22.46 -1.50
N GLN A 4 -10.53 22.67 -2.76
CA GLN A 4 -10.04 21.57 -3.60
C GLN A 4 -8.86 20.86 -2.92
N PRO A 5 -8.82 19.52 -2.92
CA PRO A 5 -7.73 18.78 -2.32
C PRO A 5 -6.44 19.04 -3.10
N THR A 6 -5.41 19.52 -2.39
CA THR A 6 -4.07 19.70 -2.99
C THR A 6 -3.35 18.35 -3.04
N PRO A 7 -2.48 18.12 -4.05
CA PRO A 7 -1.73 16.87 -4.17
C PRO A 7 -0.83 16.62 -2.95
N GLU A 8 -0.29 17.67 -2.34
CA GLU A 8 0.50 17.61 -1.10
C GLU A 8 -0.32 17.00 0.05
N LYS A 9 -1.56 17.48 0.27
CA LYS A 9 -2.42 16.93 1.31
C LYS A 9 -2.77 15.47 1.08
N ALA A 10 -2.94 15.05 -0.18
CA ALA A 10 -3.21 13.64 -0.49
C ALA A 10 -1.99 12.77 -0.19
N ILE A 11 -0.78 13.26 -0.47
CA ILE A 11 0.48 12.59 -0.11
C ILE A 11 0.60 12.49 1.41
N ASP A 12 0.30 13.56 2.15
CA ASP A 12 0.37 13.58 3.62
C ASP A 12 -0.60 12.58 4.27
N ILE A 13 -1.83 12.48 3.74
CA ILE A 13 -2.82 11.50 4.23
C ILE A 13 -2.32 10.07 4.00
N ILE A 14 -1.79 9.78 2.82
CA ILE A 14 -1.28 8.44 2.51
C ILE A 14 -0.05 8.13 3.34
N TRP A 15 0.87 9.09 3.51
CA TRP A 15 2.01 8.98 4.40
C TRP A 15 1.58 8.62 5.82
N LEU A 16 0.62 9.36 6.38
CA LEU A 16 0.08 9.10 7.71
C LEU A 16 -0.53 7.71 7.82
N SER A 17 -1.23 7.24 6.78
CA SER A 17 -1.85 5.91 6.75
C SER A 17 -0.86 4.74 6.69
N VAL A 18 0.39 4.99 6.27
CA VAL A 18 1.41 3.93 6.19
C VAL A 18 2.53 4.10 7.21
N VAL A 19 2.55 5.19 7.98
CA VAL A 19 3.67 5.49 8.91
C VAL A 19 3.89 4.37 9.93
N LEU A 20 2.82 3.72 10.37
CA LEU A 20 2.87 2.61 11.33
C LEU A 20 3.47 1.32 10.74
N SER A 21 3.49 1.17 9.41
CA SER A 21 4.17 0.05 8.75
C SER A 21 5.69 0.21 8.75
N PHE A 22 6.18 1.43 9.04
CA PHE A 22 7.56 1.84 8.82
C PHE A 22 8.05 1.60 7.39
N CYS A 23 7.18 1.43 6.40
CA CYS A 23 7.62 1.15 5.02
C CYS A 23 7.80 2.41 4.17
N TRP A 24 7.32 3.58 4.61
CA TRP A 24 7.57 4.84 3.90
C TRP A 24 9.05 5.21 4.01
N PRO A 25 9.75 5.54 2.92
CA PRO A 25 11.18 5.84 3.00
C PRO A 25 11.46 7.18 3.69
N LEU A 26 12.55 7.27 4.45
CA LEU A 26 13.02 8.55 5.00
C LEU A 26 13.64 9.41 3.89
N PRO A 27 13.63 10.74 4.00
CA PRO A 27 14.36 11.61 3.07
C PRO A 27 15.87 11.31 3.05
N SER A 28 16.50 11.43 1.89
CA SER A 28 17.94 11.19 1.67
C SER A 28 18.85 12.10 2.49
N ASP A 29 18.36 13.29 2.87
CA ASP A 29 19.06 14.23 3.76
C ASP A 29 19.01 13.82 5.25
N SER A 30 18.41 12.67 5.59
CA SER A 30 18.26 12.22 6.98
C SER A 30 19.59 11.75 7.57
N SER A 31 19.81 12.02 8.87
CA SER A 31 21.00 11.56 9.57
C SER A 31 21.12 10.03 9.60
N LYS A 32 22.36 9.51 9.54
CA LYS A 32 22.64 8.06 9.56
C LYS A 32 21.99 7.34 10.75
N THR A 33 21.93 8.00 11.91
CA THR A 33 21.28 7.46 13.11
C THR A 33 19.78 7.29 12.92
N ARG A 34 19.09 8.25 12.28
CA ARG A 34 17.65 8.14 12.02
C ARG A 34 17.34 7.00 11.05
N VAL A 35 18.17 6.82 10.03
CA VAL A 35 18.05 5.69 9.08
C VAL A 35 18.25 4.36 9.80
N LEU A 36 19.25 4.27 10.69
CA LEU A 36 19.50 3.06 11.47
C LEU A 36 18.30 2.71 12.36
N VAL A 37 17.81 3.67 13.15
CA VAL A 37 16.62 3.48 14.01
C VAL A 37 15.42 3.01 13.18
N TYR A 38 15.20 3.60 12.02
CA TYR A 38 14.08 3.24 11.16
C TYR A 38 14.17 1.80 10.65
N LYS A 39 15.35 1.37 10.20
CA LYS A 39 15.59 -0.02 9.78
C LYS A 39 15.43 -0.99 10.96
N THR A 40 15.89 -0.63 12.15
CA THR A 40 15.68 -1.44 13.36
C THR A 40 14.20 -1.58 13.70
N LEU A 41 13.41 -0.50 13.59
CA LEU A 41 11.96 -0.54 13.81
C LEU A 41 11.26 -1.45 12.80
N GLN A 42 11.60 -1.36 11.51
CA GLN A 42 11.08 -2.27 10.48
C GLN A 42 11.36 -3.74 10.81
N ILE A 43 12.60 -4.07 11.17
CA ILE A 43 12.98 -5.44 11.53
C ILE A 43 12.22 -5.90 12.79
N SER A 44 12.09 -5.03 13.80
CA SER A 44 11.34 -5.35 15.02
C SER A 44 9.86 -5.64 14.76
N SER A 45 9.24 -4.92 13.82
CA SER A 45 7.85 -5.17 13.38
C SER A 45 7.71 -6.53 12.70
N ILE A 46 8.66 -6.89 11.82
CA ILE A 46 8.69 -8.21 11.17
C ILE A 46 8.85 -9.32 12.21
N VAL A 47 9.77 -9.17 13.17
CA VAL A 47 9.98 -10.16 14.24
C VAL A 47 8.73 -10.31 15.10
N SER A 48 8.08 -9.20 15.47
CA SER A 48 6.81 -9.21 16.22
C SER A 48 5.72 -9.97 15.45
N ALA A 49 5.54 -9.69 14.15
CA ALA A 49 4.59 -10.40 13.31
C ALA A 49 4.88 -11.90 13.22
N CYS A 50 6.15 -12.30 13.05
CA CYS A 50 6.57 -13.70 13.07
C CYS A 50 6.24 -14.41 14.39
N SER A 51 6.39 -13.72 15.53
CA SER A 51 6.04 -14.31 16.83
C SER A 51 4.54 -14.62 16.95
N VAL A 52 3.67 -13.77 16.38
CA VAL A 52 2.22 -14.02 16.34
C VAL A 52 1.89 -15.17 15.37
N LEU A 53 2.59 -15.29 14.24
CA LEU A 53 2.42 -16.44 13.33
C LEU A 53 2.71 -17.78 14.02
N LEU A 54 3.75 -17.84 14.86
CA LEU A 54 4.07 -19.04 15.63
C LEU A 54 2.97 -19.39 16.64
N ALA A 55 2.44 -18.40 17.34
CA ALA A 55 1.33 -18.59 18.28
C ALA A 55 0.04 -19.06 17.58
N LEU A 56 -0.26 -18.53 16.40
CA LEU A 56 -1.39 -18.99 15.58
C LEU A 56 -1.19 -20.42 15.05
N THR A 57 0.03 -20.78 14.66
CA THR A 57 0.34 -22.15 14.21
C THR A 57 0.11 -23.15 15.34
N TYR A 58 0.51 -22.79 16.56
CA TYR A 58 0.26 -23.60 17.74
C TYR A 58 -1.24 -23.73 18.06
N ALA A 59 -1.99 -22.63 17.96
CA ALA A 59 -3.44 -22.65 18.13
C ALA A 59 -4.16 -23.54 17.12
N ILE A 60 -3.78 -23.49 15.84
CA ILE A 60 -4.32 -24.35 14.77
C ILE A 60 -4.04 -25.83 15.06
N TYR A 61 -2.85 -26.15 15.57
CA TYR A 61 -2.49 -27.51 15.94
C TYR A 61 -3.33 -28.02 17.12
N LEU A 62 -3.54 -27.18 18.15
CA LEU A 62 -4.27 -27.56 19.36
C LEU A 62 -5.78 -27.70 19.11
N HIS A 63 -6.36 -26.81 18.31
CA HIS A 63 -7.80 -26.76 18.04
C HIS A 63 -8.18 -27.37 16.68
N SER A 64 -7.37 -28.30 16.17
CA SER A 64 -7.54 -28.90 14.83
C SER A 64 -8.92 -29.54 14.60
N ASP A 65 -9.58 -30.00 15.66
CA ASP A 65 -10.91 -30.58 15.62
C ASP A 65 -12.03 -29.53 15.44
N ASN A 66 -11.78 -28.26 15.78
CA ASN A 66 -12.76 -27.18 15.67
C ASN A 66 -12.54 -26.36 14.40
N ILE A 67 -13.28 -26.72 13.35
CA ILE A 67 -13.21 -26.08 12.02
C ILE A 67 -13.43 -24.56 12.09
N LEU A 68 -14.28 -24.06 13.01
CA LEU A 68 -14.57 -22.64 13.12
C LEU A 68 -13.32 -21.86 13.54
N ILE A 69 -12.68 -22.28 14.65
CA ILE A 69 -11.47 -21.64 15.18
C ILE A 69 -10.31 -21.77 14.18
N VAL A 70 -10.13 -22.95 13.59
CA VAL A 70 -9.10 -23.19 12.57
C VAL A 70 -9.28 -22.24 11.39
N SER A 71 -10.50 -22.04 10.89
CA SER A 71 -10.76 -21.15 9.75
C SER A 71 -10.42 -19.69 10.07
N GLN A 72 -10.73 -19.20 11.27
CA GLN A 72 -10.41 -17.85 11.73
C GLN A 72 -8.89 -17.68 11.88
N CYS A 73 -8.21 -18.62 12.53
CA CYS A 73 -6.75 -18.60 12.67
C CYS A 73 -6.03 -18.63 11.32
N ILE A 74 -6.52 -19.40 10.34
CA ILE A 74 -5.98 -19.41 8.97
C ILE A 74 -6.15 -18.05 8.30
N CYS A 75 -7.31 -17.39 8.45
CA CYS A 75 -7.54 -16.05 7.89
C CYS A 75 -6.56 -15.03 8.46
N ILE A 76 -6.36 -15.02 9.78
CA ILE A 76 -5.41 -14.13 10.45
C ILE A 76 -3.97 -14.46 10.03
N PHE A 77 -3.62 -15.75 9.93
CA PHE A 77 -2.31 -16.22 9.47
C PHE A 77 -1.98 -15.69 8.06
N MET A 78 -2.95 -15.71 7.14
CA MET A 78 -2.78 -15.13 5.80
C MET A 78 -2.51 -13.61 5.86
N GLY A 79 -3.24 -12.87 6.70
CA GLY A 79 -3.03 -11.44 6.88
C GLY A 79 -1.63 -11.09 7.42
N ILE A 80 -1.18 -11.81 8.45
CA ILE A 80 0.12 -11.56 9.08
C ILE A 80 1.28 -12.03 8.19
N SER A 81 1.14 -13.15 7.49
CA SER A 81 2.15 -13.59 6.52
C SER A 81 2.29 -12.60 5.37
N GLN A 82 1.19 -12.02 4.89
CA GLN A 82 1.23 -10.93 3.94
C GLN A 82 2.00 -9.72 4.49
N GLN A 83 1.75 -9.30 5.74
CA GLN A 83 2.51 -8.23 6.40
C GLN A 83 4.02 -8.53 6.41
N VAL A 84 4.43 -9.74 6.81
CA VAL A 84 5.85 -10.14 6.87
C VAL A 84 6.52 -10.04 5.50
N ILE A 85 5.86 -10.54 4.47
CA ILE A 85 6.36 -10.49 3.09
C ILE A 85 6.48 -9.05 2.63
N GLN A 86 5.43 -8.24 2.81
CA GLN A 86 5.43 -6.85 2.38
C GLN A 86 6.50 -6.02 3.11
N GLY A 87 6.65 -6.22 4.42
CA GLY A 87 7.70 -5.58 5.21
C GLY A 87 9.09 -5.95 4.72
N THR A 88 9.33 -7.25 4.44
CA THR A 88 10.62 -7.74 3.93
C THR A 88 10.98 -7.12 2.58
N ILE A 89 10.02 -7.07 1.64
CA ILE A 89 10.25 -6.45 0.33
C ILE A 89 10.53 -4.94 0.48
N CYS A 90 9.91 -4.27 1.47
CA CYS A 90 10.13 -2.84 1.74
C CYS A 90 11.53 -2.58 2.31
N VAL A 91 12.03 -3.48 3.15
CA VAL A 91 13.41 -3.43 3.68
C VAL A 91 14.42 -3.61 2.54
N ILE A 92 14.21 -4.60 1.67
CA ILE A 92 15.13 -4.90 0.56
C ILE A 92 15.16 -3.76 -0.47
N ASN A 93 14.01 -3.20 -0.81
CA ASN A 93 13.89 -2.18 -1.86
C ASN A 93 13.87 -0.74 -1.33
N HIS A 94 14.36 -0.52 -0.10
CA HIS A 94 14.29 0.77 0.57
C HIS A 94 14.86 1.92 -0.28
N ASP A 95 16.06 1.75 -0.83
CA ASP A 95 16.76 2.80 -1.60
C ASP A 95 16.04 3.12 -2.92
N SER A 96 15.44 2.10 -3.55
CA SER A 96 14.65 2.26 -4.76
C SER A 96 13.36 3.02 -4.46
N LEU A 97 12.69 2.66 -3.37
CA LEU A 97 11.46 3.31 -2.93
C LEU A 97 11.70 4.76 -2.53
N GLN A 98 12.79 5.02 -1.81
CA GLN A 98 13.24 6.35 -1.43
C GLN A 98 13.40 7.27 -2.63
N ARG A 99 14.15 6.83 -3.64
CA ARG A 99 14.37 7.59 -4.87
C ARG A 99 13.05 7.94 -5.58
N VAL A 100 12.14 6.97 -5.67
CA VAL A 100 10.85 7.16 -6.34
C VAL A 100 9.95 8.15 -5.60
N VAL A 101 9.92 8.08 -4.27
CA VAL A 101 9.14 9.01 -3.43
C VAL A 101 9.71 10.42 -3.50
N GLU A 102 11.03 10.57 -3.47
CA GLU A 102 11.70 11.87 -3.60
C GLU A 102 11.44 12.50 -4.97
N GLU A 103 11.54 11.72 -6.05
CA GLU A 103 11.22 12.18 -7.40
C GLU A 103 9.76 12.64 -7.51
N MET A 104 8.83 11.91 -6.88
CA MET A 104 7.42 12.33 -6.80
C MET A 104 7.27 13.65 -6.05
N LEU A 105 7.86 13.78 -4.86
CA LEU A 105 7.77 14.96 -4.02
C LEU A 105 8.37 16.20 -4.71
N ASN A 106 9.56 16.08 -5.30
CA ASN A 106 10.23 17.17 -6.00
C ASN A 106 9.39 17.64 -7.19
N CYS A 107 8.80 16.71 -7.95
CA CYS A 107 8.00 17.09 -9.09
C CYS A 107 6.64 17.67 -8.73
N VAL A 108 6.04 17.33 -7.58
CA VAL A 108 4.87 18.05 -7.08
C VAL A 108 5.24 19.49 -6.68
N LYS A 109 6.41 19.70 -6.05
CA LYS A 109 6.90 21.02 -5.66
C LYS A 109 7.18 21.92 -6.87
N GLU A 110 7.86 21.37 -7.87
CA GLU A 110 8.30 22.07 -9.09
C GLU A 110 7.22 22.16 -10.19
N ALA A 111 6.06 21.51 -9.99
CA ALA A 111 5.00 21.43 -10.99
C ALA A 111 4.50 22.80 -11.45
N GLN A 112 4.32 22.94 -12.77
CA GLN A 112 3.72 24.13 -13.36
C GLN A 112 2.22 24.22 -13.05
N GLN A 113 1.62 25.41 -13.21
CA GLN A 113 0.23 25.65 -12.85
C GLN A 113 -0.75 24.73 -13.60
N TYR A 114 -0.46 24.39 -14.86
CA TYR A 114 -1.29 23.47 -15.64
C TYR A 114 -1.14 22.00 -15.16
N GLU A 115 0.07 21.56 -14.80
CA GLU A 115 0.33 20.22 -14.26
C GLU A 115 -0.35 20.04 -12.89
N LYS A 116 -0.29 21.07 -12.05
CA LYS A 116 -0.99 21.10 -10.76
C LYS A 116 -2.50 20.94 -10.93
N GLN A 117 -3.11 21.54 -11.95
CA GLN A 117 -4.54 21.34 -12.24
C GLN A 117 -4.87 19.88 -12.61
N ILE A 118 -4.01 19.24 -13.41
CA ILE A 118 -4.16 17.81 -13.76
C ILE A 118 -4.05 16.95 -12.49
N TYR A 119 -3.05 17.20 -11.65
CA TYR A 119 -2.87 16.50 -10.38
C TYR A 119 -4.07 16.68 -9.44
N CYS A 120 -4.54 17.91 -9.24
CA CYS A 120 -5.72 18.19 -8.42
C CYS A 120 -6.97 17.48 -8.94
N LYS A 121 -7.17 17.42 -10.26
CA LYS A 121 -8.31 16.72 -10.87
C LYS A 121 -8.26 15.21 -10.59
N LEU A 122 -7.08 14.60 -10.73
CA LEU A 122 -6.86 13.18 -10.44
C LEU A 122 -7.02 12.87 -8.95
N VAL A 123 -6.43 13.69 -8.08
CA VAL A 123 -6.55 13.56 -6.62
C VAL A 123 -8.01 13.72 -6.18
N ALA A 124 -8.74 14.72 -6.70
CA ALA A 124 -10.13 14.94 -6.34
C ALA A 124 -11.01 13.73 -6.68
N LYS A 125 -10.81 13.13 -7.87
CA LYS A 125 -11.56 11.94 -8.32
C LYS A 125 -11.39 10.74 -7.39
N CYS A 126 -10.24 10.64 -6.74
CA CYS A 126 -9.85 9.42 -6.04
C CYS A 126 -9.70 9.59 -4.52
N SER A 127 -9.65 10.83 -4.05
CA SER A 127 -9.50 11.19 -2.63
C SER A 127 -10.61 10.60 -1.76
N ILE A 128 -11.85 10.63 -2.23
CA ILE A 128 -13.00 10.08 -1.51
C ILE A 128 -12.81 8.57 -1.31
N PHE A 129 -12.43 7.86 -2.38
CA PHE A 129 -12.26 6.41 -2.34
C PHE A 129 -11.08 5.98 -1.45
N PHE A 130 -9.93 6.64 -1.57
CA PHE A 130 -8.79 6.32 -0.70
C PHE A 130 -9.06 6.70 0.75
N GLY A 131 -9.61 7.89 0.99
CA GLY A 131 -9.97 8.34 2.32
C GLY A 131 -10.95 7.38 2.99
N SER A 132 -12.03 6.98 2.29
CA SER A 132 -12.99 6.03 2.84
C SER A 132 -12.36 4.67 3.10
N SER A 133 -11.50 4.18 2.19
CA SER A 133 -10.84 2.88 2.36
C SER A 133 -9.89 2.87 3.57
N ILE A 134 -9.08 3.92 3.73
CA ILE A 134 -8.16 4.08 4.87
C ILE A 134 -8.97 4.13 6.18
N VAL A 135 -10.04 4.92 6.23
CA VAL A 135 -10.91 5.01 7.41
C VAL A 135 -11.52 3.66 7.76
N CYS A 136 -12.05 2.93 6.76
CA CYS A 136 -12.61 1.59 6.99
C CYS A 136 -11.57 0.61 7.52
N ILE A 137 -10.36 0.58 6.93
CA ILE A 137 -9.28 -0.33 7.36
C ILE A 137 -8.91 -0.10 8.83
N TYR A 138 -8.70 1.16 9.21
CA TYR A 138 -8.32 1.51 10.59
C TYR A 138 -9.48 1.32 11.58
N LEU A 139 -10.72 1.59 11.16
CA LEU A 139 -11.89 1.31 11.97
C LEU A 139 -12.03 -0.19 12.25
N THR A 140 -11.88 -1.05 11.24
CA THR A 140 -11.89 -2.51 11.41
C THR A 140 -10.80 -2.97 12.36
N SER A 141 -9.57 -2.46 12.21
CA SER A 141 -8.46 -2.78 13.13
C SER A 141 -8.74 -2.35 14.57
N THR A 142 -9.41 -1.20 14.76
CA THR A 142 -9.83 -0.72 16.08
C THR A 142 -10.90 -1.63 16.68
N VAL A 143 -11.93 -1.98 15.91
CA VAL A 143 -12.99 -2.90 16.35
C VAL A 143 -12.42 -4.27 16.71
N PHE A 144 -11.50 -4.80 15.90
CA PHE A 144 -10.83 -6.06 16.17
C PHE A 144 -9.98 -6.01 17.46
N SER A 145 -9.21 -4.93 17.65
CA SER A 145 -8.35 -4.77 18.83
C SER A 145 -9.14 -4.55 20.13
N VAL A 146 -10.33 -3.95 20.07
CA VAL A 146 -11.18 -3.69 21.25
C VAL A 146 -12.24 -4.79 21.44
N GLY A 147 -12.50 -5.62 20.42
CA GLY A 147 -13.47 -6.71 20.44
C GLY A 147 -13.44 -7.58 21.71
N PRO A 148 -12.26 -8.03 22.19
CA PRO A 148 -12.14 -8.81 23.42
C PRO A 148 -12.66 -8.12 24.68
N ALA A 149 -12.75 -6.78 24.72
CA ALA A 149 -13.34 -6.08 25.86
C ALA A 149 -14.87 -6.25 25.93
N PHE A 150 -15.50 -6.65 24.82
CA PHE A 150 -16.93 -6.85 24.70
C PHE A 150 -17.33 -8.33 24.57
N THR A 151 -16.36 -9.21 24.29
CA THR A 151 -16.57 -10.66 24.19
C THR A 151 -15.90 -11.36 25.37
N SER A 152 -16.24 -12.63 25.63
CA SER A 152 -15.57 -13.44 26.65
C SER A 152 -14.18 -13.93 26.21
N ALA A 153 -13.64 -13.41 25.10
CA ALA A 153 -12.35 -13.80 24.56
C ALA A 153 -11.22 -13.08 25.32
N SER A 154 -10.16 -13.82 25.67
CA SER A 154 -9.02 -13.26 26.40
C SER A 154 -8.14 -12.35 25.54
N PHE A 155 -8.07 -12.58 24.22
CA PHE A 155 -7.17 -11.88 23.32
C PHE A 155 -7.84 -11.52 21.99
N PRO A 156 -7.33 -10.51 21.26
CA PRO A 156 -7.83 -10.15 19.92
C PRO A 156 -7.75 -11.31 18.92
N CYS A 157 -6.70 -12.11 19.01
CA CYS A 157 -6.55 -13.35 18.25
C CYS A 157 -6.74 -14.55 19.18
N ASP A 158 -7.34 -15.63 18.68
CA ASP A 158 -7.42 -16.94 19.37
C ASP A 158 -6.05 -17.66 19.42
N ALA A 159 -4.98 -16.89 19.61
CA ALA A 159 -3.62 -17.37 19.71
C ALA A 159 -3.37 -17.97 21.09
N GLU A 160 -2.86 -19.21 21.09
CA GLU A 160 -2.54 -19.95 22.30
C GLU A 160 -1.04 -19.91 22.56
N TYR A 161 -0.65 -19.85 23.82
CA TYR A 161 0.75 -19.77 24.24
C TYR A 161 1.11 -20.99 25.12
N PRO A 162 2.30 -21.60 24.94
CA PRO A 162 2.70 -22.81 25.66
C PRO A 162 3.08 -22.56 27.14
N PHE A 163 2.88 -21.35 27.65
CA PHE A 163 3.15 -20.94 29.02
C PHE A 163 1.87 -20.37 29.64
N ALA A 164 1.73 -20.48 30.97
CA ALA A 164 0.54 -19.98 31.66
C ALA A 164 0.44 -18.45 31.53
N VAL A 165 -0.63 -17.96 30.92
CA VAL A 165 -0.91 -16.53 30.75
C VAL A 165 -1.88 -16.00 31.83
N ASN A 166 -2.01 -16.73 32.94
CA ASN A 166 -2.91 -16.36 34.05
C ASN A 166 -2.42 -15.14 34.84
N ASP A 167 -1.13 -14.77 34.70
CA ASP A 167 -0.57 -13.59 35.35
C ASP A 167 -0.97 -12.30 34.61
N THR A 168 -1.62 -11.38 35.34
CA THR A 168 -2.08 -10.07 34.84
C THR A 168 -1.04 -9.28 34.02
N PRO A 169 0.25 -9.18 34.40
CA PRO A 169 1.22 -8.42 33.61
C PRO A 169 1.54 -9.06 32.25
N LEU A 170 1.67 -10.39 32.17
CA LEU A 170 1.97 -11.09 30.92
C LEU A 170 0.81 -10.97 29.93
N HIS A 171 -0.42 -11.09 30.44
CA HIS A 171 -1.63 -10.89 29.67
C HIS A 171 -1.66 -9.50 29.01
N VAL A 172 -1.37 -8.44 29.77
CA VAL A 172 -1.34 -7.06 29.24
C VAL A 172 -0.26 -6.89 28.18
N ILE A 173 0.94 -7.45 28.38
CA ILE A 173 2.03 -7.36 27.40
C ILE A 173 1.63 -8.01 26.07
N ILE A 174 1.09 -9.23 26.12
CA ILE A 174 0.64 -9.96 24.93
C ILE A 174 -0.49 -9.22 24.22
N TYR A 175 -1.46 -8.72 24.98
CA TYR A 175 -2.59 -7.96 24.44
C TYR A 175 -2.11 -6.70 23.69
N VAL A 176 -1.21 -5.93 24.30
CA VAL A 176 -0.63 -4.74 23.68
C VAL A 176 0.18 -5.11 22.44
N GLN A 177 0.98 -6.17 22.50
CA GLN A 177 1.74 -6.65 21.34
C GLN A 177 0.83 -7.04 20.16
N GLN A 178 -0.22 -7.83 20.41
CA GLN A 178 -1.17 -8.24 19.37
C GLN A 178 -1.93 -7.03 18.79
N SER A 179 -2.30 -6.07 19.64
CA SER A 179 -2.93 -4.82 19.19
C SER A 179 -2.00 -4.00 18.30
N ILE A 180 -0.71 -3.88 18.65
CA ILE A 180 0.29 -3.20 17.82
C ILE A 180 0.43 -3.90 16.47
N VAL A 181 0.51 -5.23 16.45
CA VAL A 181 0.60 -6.01 15.20
C VAL A 181 -0.67 -5.81 14.34
N CYS A 182 -1.86 -5.72 14.95
CA CYS A 182 -3.09 -5.43 14.24
C CYS A 182 -3.03 -4.08 13.50
N TYR A 183 -2.62 -3.00 14.19
CA TYR A 183 -2.46 -1.68 13.56
C TYR A 183 -1.34 -1.64 12.52
N GLN A 184 -0.25 -2.41 12.71
CA GLN A 184 0.78 -2.55 11.70
C GLN A 184 0.23 -3.26 10.46
N CYS A 185 -0.57 -4.32 10.63
CA CYS A 185 -1.25 -5.01 9.52
C CYS A 185 -2.15 -4.04 8.74
N ALA A 186 -2.94 -3.21 9.43
CA ALA A 186 -3.76 -2.16 8.81
C ALA A 186 -2.92 -1.15 7.99
N ALA A 187 -1.76 -0.75 8.50
CA ALA A 187 -0.84 0.13 7.78
C ALA A 187 -0.22 -0.56 6.55
N HIS A 188 0.07 -1.86 6.63
CA HIS A 188 0.54 -2.66 5.50
C HIS A 188 -0.54 -2.80 4.41
N LEU A 189 -1.82 -2.94 4.76
CA LEU A 189 -2.91 -2.88 3.78
C LEU A 189 -2.93 -1.54 3.03
N CYS A 190 -2.64 -0.43 3.73
CA CYS A 190 -2.54 0.90 3.13
C CYS A 190 -1.34 1.07 2.18
N LEU A 191 -0.34 0.17 2.19
CA LEU A 191 0.76 0.20 1.20
C LEU A 191 0.27 -0.02 -0.23
N SER A 192 -0.84 -0.73 -0.41
CA SER A 192 -1.48 -0.88 -1.72
C SER A 192 -1.95 0.49 -2.27
N MET A 193 -2.47 1.35 -1.40
CA MET A 193 -2.91 2.72 -1.74
C MET A 193 -1.71 3.61 -2.06
N PHE A 194 -0.63 3.46 -1.30
CA PHE A 194 0.64 4.11 -1.61
C PHE A 194 1.20 3.68 -2.98
N GLY A 195 1.19 2.38 -3.30
CA GLY A 195 1.58 1.89 -4.63
C GLY A 195 0.69 2.47 -5.74
N ALA A 196 -0.62 2.57 -5.50
CA ALA A 196 -1.56 3.17 -6.44
C ALA A 196 -1.31 4.67 -6.65
N LEU A 197 -0.95 5.41 -5.59
CA LEU A 197 -0.55 6.82 -5.68
C LEU A 197 0.66 7.00 -6.60
N LEU A 198 1.69 6.17 -6.45
CA LEU A 198 2.88 6.21 -7.30
C LEU A 198 2.55 5.97 -8.78
N PHE A 199 1.64 5.02 -9.05
CA PHE A 199 1.19 4.76 -10.42
C PHE A 199 0.39 5.91 -11.00
N TRP A 200 -0.56 6.49 -10.26
CA TRP A 200 -1.31 7.64 -10.74
C TRP A 200 -0.47 8.85 -10.98
N PHE A 201 0.49 9.12 -10.09
CA PHE A 201 1.44 10.21 -10.32
C PHE A 201 2.19 9.99 -11.64
N THR A 202 2.58 8.75 -11.91
CA THR A 202 3.24 8.42 -13.17
C THR A 202 2.29 8.55 -14.37
N ALA A 203 1.03 8.12 -14.25
CA ALA A 203 0.02 8.30 -15.29
C ALA A 203 -0.26 9.78 -15.59
N ALA A 204 -0.31 10.62 -14.55
CA ALA A 204 -0.51 12.05 -14.68
C ALA A 204 0.64 12.72 -15.46
N ARG A 205 1.88 12.26 -15.27
CA ARG A 205 3.03 12.71 -16.07
C ARG A 205 2.90 12.34 -17.54
N PHE A 206 2.34 11.17 -17.86
CA PHE A 206 2.04 10.80 -19.24
C PHE A 206 0.95 11.68 -19.84
N GLU A 207 -0.09 12.04 -19.08
CA GLU A 207 -1.10 13.00 -19.56
C GLU A 207 -0.50 14.38 -19.84
N CYS A 208 0.38 14.88 -18.96
CA CYS A 208 1.09 16.14 -19.18
C CYS A 208 1.95 16.06 -20.46
N LEU A 209 2.68 14.96 -20.64
CA LEU A 209 3.50 14.72 -21.83
C LEU A 209 2.67 14.62 -23.11
N ALA A 210 1.50 13.99 -23.07
CA ALA A 210 0.61 13.90 -24.21
C ALA A 210 0.12 15.29 -24.64
N ILE A 211 -0.22 16.16 -23.68
CA ILE A 211 -0.58 17.56 -23.96
C ILE A 211 0.61 18.31 -24.57
N GLU A 212 1.81 18.17 -24.00
CA GLU A 212 3.03 18.77 -24.56
C GLU A 212 3.22 18.34 -26.03
N ILE A 213 3.08 17.04 -26.34
CA ILE A 213 3.22 16.50 -27.70
C ILE A 213 2.22 17.13 -28.69
N THR A 214 0.96 17.32 -28.28
CA THR A 214 -0.06 17.93 -29.14
C THR A 214 0.21 19.40 -29.48
N GLN A 215 1.05 20.07 -28.70
CA GLN A 215 1.39 21.48 -28.87
C GLN A 215 2.72 21.70 -29.62
N ILE A 216 3.40 20.62 -30.02
CA ILE A 216 4.71 20.70 -30.68
C ILE A 216 4.57 21.17 -32.13
N THR A 217 5.34 22.19 -32.48
CA THR A 217 5.48 22.69 -33.86
C THR A 217 6.84 22.37 -34.49
N ASN A 218 7.80 21.86 -33.71
CA ASN A 218 9.20 21.71 -34.11
C ASN A 218 9.72 20.27 -33.87
N THR A 219 10.43 19.71 -34.84
CA THR A 219 11.04 18.37 -34.78
C THR A 219 12.06 18.21 -33.64
N SER A 220 12.76 19.27 -33.25
CA SER A 220 13.69 19.25 -32.11
C SER A 220 12.97 19.07 -30.76
N MET A 221 11.81 19.69 -30.57
CA MET A 221 10.99 19.49 -29.37
C MET A 221 10.38 18.09 -29.34
N LEU A 222 10.02 17.53 -30.50
CA LEU A 222 9.53 16.14 -30.58
C LEU A 222 10.56 15.14 -30.06
N ILE A 223 11.84 15.30 -30.41
CA ILE A 223 12.93 14.45 -29.92
C ILE A 223 13.04 14.53 -28.38
N VAL A 224 12.89 15.72 -27.79
CA VAL A 224 12.91 15.91 -26.33
C VAL A 224 11.73 15.19 -25.66
N CYS A 225 10.52 15.31 -26.21
CA CYS A 225 9.34 14.63 -25.68
C CYS A 225 9.45 13.11 -25.79
N ILE A 226 9.99 12.57 -26.90
CA ILE A 226 10.25 11.13 -27.04
C ILE A 226 11.26 10.65 -25.99
N LYS A 227 12.34 11.40 -25.74
CA LYS A 227 13.29 11.07 -24.67
C LYS A 227 12.62 11.05 -23.29
N LYS A 228 11.76 12.04 -23.00
CA LYS A 228 10.97 12.12 -21.76
C LYS A 228 10.01 10.93 -21.62
N GLN A 229 9.35 10.52 -22.71
CA GLN A 229 8.48 9.34 -22.75
C GLN A 229 9.26 8.05 -22.45
N LEU A 230 10.41 7.87 -23.09
CA LEU A 230 11.27 6.69 -22.89
C LEU A 230 11.79 6.60 -21.45
N TYR A 231 12.17 7.73 -20.86
CA TYR A 231 12.58 7.82 -19.46
C TYR A 231 11.43 7.47 -18.49
N LEU A 232 10.23 8.02 -18.71
CA LEU A 232 9.08 7.67 -17.88
C LEU A 232 8.71 6.19 -18.03
N ARG A 233 8.84 5.61 -19.23
CA ARG A 233 8.57 4.20 -19.50
C ARG A 233 9.57 3.27 -18.83
N SER A 234 10.86 3.60 -18.84
CA SER A 234 11.89 2.80 -18.14
C SER A 234 11.67 2.86 -16.62
N THR A 235 11.35 4.04 -16.10
CA THR A 235 11.01 4.27 -14.70
C THR A 235 9.76 3.49 -14.28
N LEU A 236 8.69 3.53 -15.08
CA LEU A 236 7.50 2.69 -14.89
C LEU A 236 7.83 1.21 -14.88
N ARG A 237 8.72 0.73 -15.76
CA ARG A 237 9.08 -0.69 -15.82
C ARG A 237 9.77 -1.14 -14.54
N CYS A 238 10.68 -0.33 -14.00
CA CYS A 238 11.30 -0.59 -12.70
C CYS A 238 10.26 -0.52 -11.57
N ARG A 239 9.47 0.55 -11.49
CA ARG A 239 8.39 0.71 -10.48
C ARG A 239 7.39 -0.45 -10.56
N SER A 240 6.98 -0.84 -11.76
CA SER A 240 6.04 -1.92 -12.01
C SER A 240 6.61 -3.26 -11.57
N LYS A 241 7.88 -3.60 -11.79
CA LYS A 241 8.42 -4.90 -11.33
C LYS A 241 8.32 -5.06 -9.81
N HIS A 242 8.68 -4.02 -9.07
CA HIS A 242 8.60 -4.03 -7.61
C HIS A 242 7.15 -4.08 -7.15
N VAL A 243 6.32 -3.14 -7.62
CA VAL A 243 4.93 -3.01 -7.19
C VAL A 243 4.04 -4.17 -7.69
N TRP A 244 4.28 -4.74 -8.87
CA TRP A 244 3.58 -5.94 -9.33
C TRP A 244 3.89 -7.16 -8.48
N SER A 245 5.13 -7.31 -7.99
CA SER A 245 5.44 -8.43 -7.10
C SER A 245 4.64 -8.35 -5.80
N TYR A 246 4.38 -7.15 -5.30
CA TYR A 246 3.47 -6.91 -4.17
C TYR A 246 2.00 -7.23 -4.49
N PHE A 247 1.48 -6.77 -5.64
CA PHE A 247 0.08 -6.96 -6.02
C PHE A 247 -0.24 -8.39 -6.47
N MET A 248 0.66 -9.07 -7.19
CA MET A 248 0.47 -10.48 -7.61
C MET A 248 0.38 -11.41 -6.41
N TRP A 249 1.19 -11.18 -5.37
CA TRP A 249 1.15 -12.02 -4.17
C TRP A 249 -0.14 -11.81 -3.38
N HIS A 250 -0.61 -10.56 -3.26
CA HIS A 250 -1.92 -10.24 -2.67
C HIS A 250 -3.10 -10.87 -3.45
N TYR A 251 -2.98 -10.93 -4.79
CA TYR A 251 -3.98 -11.56 -5.67
C TYR A 251 -3.99 -13.10 -5.54
N LEU A 252 -2.83 -13.73 -5.36
CA LEU A 252 -2.70 -15.19 -5.24
C LEU A 252 -3.20 -15.74 -3.90
N THR A 253 -3.13 -14.96 -2.81
CA THR A 253 -3.57 -15.42 -1.48
C THR A 253 -5.04 -15.19 -1.18
N HIS A 254 -5.70 -14.20 -1.79
CA HIS A 254 -7.10 -13.85 -1.50
C HIS A 254 -8.14 -14.53 -2.41
N GLY A 255 -7.71 -15.43 -3.30
CA GLY A 255 -8.62 -16.26 -4.10
C GLY A 255 -9.39 -17.33 -3.31
N TYR A 256 -9.11 -17.53 -2.02
CA TYR A 256 -9.57 -18.68 -1.25
C TYR A 256 -10.40 -18.39 0.02
N SER A 257 -10.56 -17.13 0.47
CA SER A 257 -11.34 -16.86 1.69
C SER A 257 -12.77 -16.42 1.38
N THR A 258 -13.70 -17.38 1.40
CA THR A 258 -15.14 -17.15 1.34
C THR A 258 -15.70 -17.04 2.75
N ASN A 259 -15.78 -15.85 3.36
CA ASN A 259 -16.84 -15.48 4.33
C ASN A 259 -16.83 -13.99 4.74
N CYS A 260 -18.00 -13.55 5.24
CA CYS A 260 -18.58 -12.22 5.54
C CYS A 260 -17.74 -10.92 5.68
N GLU A 261 -16.44 -10.92 6.00
CA GLU A 261 -15.62 -9.67 5.99
C GLU A 261 -15.35 -9.15 4.57
N ASN A 262 -15.71 -9.96 3.58
CA ASN A 262 -15.56 -9.70 2.16
C ASN A 262 -16.37 -8.52 1.60
N ALA A 263 -17.35 -7.92 2.28
CA ALA A 263 -18.08 -6.80 1.65
C ALA A 263 -17.18 -5.56 1.48
N ILE A 264 -16.42 -5.21 2.53
CA ILE A 264 -15.50 -4.06 2.52
C ILE A 264 -14.22 -4.43 1.75
N CYS A 265 -13.70 -5.66 1.97
CA CYS A 265 -12.52 -6.15 1.27
C CYS A 265 -12.76 -6.37 -0.23
N ASN A 266 -13.90 -6.95 -0.66
CA ASN A 266 -14.27 -6.97 -2.08
C ASN A 266 -14.51 -5.57 -2.63
N SER A 267 -15.05 -4.61 -1.87
CA SER A 267 -15.24 -3.24 -2.38
C SER A 267 -13.89 -2.55 -2.64
N ILE A 268 -12.94 -2.72 -1.73
CA ILE A 268 -11.56 -2.27 -1.86
C ILE A 268 -10.88 -3.01 -3.03
N PHE A 269 -11.07 -4.33 -3.15
CA PHE A 269 -10.45 -5.21 -4.16
C PHE A 269 -11.05 -5.04 -5.57
N HIS A 270 -12.36 -4.84 -5.70
CA HIS A 270 -13.04 -4.49 -6.95
C HIS A 270 -12.58 -3.12 -7.46
N CYS A 271 -12.16 -2.24 -6.54
CA CYS A 271 -11.59 -0.95 -6.88
C CYS A 271 -10.08 -1.00 -7.16
N THR A 272 -9.31 -1.86 -6.48
CA THR A 272 -7.92 -2.19 -6.88
C THR A 272 -7.91 -2.85 -8.26
N ARG A 273 -8.88 -3.73 -8.54
CA ARG A 273 -9.15 -4.30 -9.88
C ARG A 273 -9.50 -3.20 -10.88
N ARG A 274 -10.35 -2.23 -10.52
CA ARG A 274 -10.65 -1.06 -11.37
C ARG A 274 -9.42 -0.18 -11.63
N ASN A 275 -8.55 0.00 -10.64
CA ASN A 275 -7.26 0.71 -10.77
C ASN A 275 -6.24 -0.08 -11.59
N LEU A 276 -6.23 -1.41 -11.48
CA LEU A 276 -5.45 -2.31 -12.33
C LEU A 276 -5.98 -2.30 -13.77
N TYR A 277 -7.30 -2.17 -13.96
CA TYR A 277 -7.94 -1.95 -15.26
C TYR A 277 -7.63 -0.57 -15.84
N ILE A 278 -7.48 0.46 -15.01
CA ILE A 278 -7.00 1.79 -15.43
C ILE A 278 -5.50 1.73 -15.79
N CYS A 279 -4.70 0.96 -15.05
CA CYS A 279 -3.30 0.67 -15.41
C CYS A 279 -3.17 -0.21 -16.67
N MET A 280 -4.10 -1.16 -16.88
CA MET A 280 -4.25 -1.86 -18.17
C MET A 280 -4.80 -0.92 -19.24
N ALA A 281 -5.56 0.12 -18.88
CA ALA A 281 -5.93 1.18 -19.79
C ALA A 281 -4.72 2.05 -20.15
N SER A 282 -3.65 2.09 -19.36
CA SER A 282 -2.34 2.59 -19.79
C SER A 282 -1.70 1.71 -20.89
N ARG A 283 -1.97 0.38 -20.91
CA ARG A 283 -1.68 -0.46 -22.09
C ARG A 283 -2.66 -0.21 -23.26
N LEU A 284 -3.89 0.24 -23.00
CA LEU A 284 -4.80 0.72 -24.05
C LEU A 284 -4.39 2.10 -24.59
N LEU A 285 -3.74 2.94 -23.79
CA LEU A 285 -3.02 4.14 -24.23
C LEU A 285 -1.84 3.76 -25.12
N GLU A 286 -1.14 2.66 -24.83
CA GLU A 286 -0.18 2.04 -25.77
C GLU A 286 -0.88 1.73 -27.11
N ARG A 287 -2.11 1.19 -27.10
CA ARG A 287 -2.90 0.94 -28.34
C ARG A 287 -3.38 2.24 -29.01
N TYR A 288 -3.72 3.28 -28.26
CA TYR A 288 -4.15 4.59 -28.77
C TYR A 288 -2.98 5.39 -29.38
N GLU A 289 -1.79 5.38 -28.76
CA GLU A 289 -0.57 6.01 -29.30
C GLU A 289 -0.07 5.31 -30.56
N TYR A 290 -0.15 3.97 -30.64
CA TYR A 290 0.16 3.25 -31.88
C TYR A 290 -0.78 3.64 -33.04
N THR A 291 -2.05 3.96 -32.74
CA THR A 291 -3.04 4.39 -33.75
C THR A 291 -2.83 5.86 -34.16
N CYS A 292 -2.25 6.68 -33.28
CA CYS A 292 -1.92 8.07 -33.58
C CYS A 292 -0.61 8.18 -34.38
N LEU A 293 0.43 7.42 -34.02
CA LEU A 293 1.72 7.42 -34.73
C LEU A 293 1.63 6.83 -36.15
N THR A 294 0.72 5.90 -36.43
CA THR A 294 0.50 5.40 -37.81
C THR A 294 -0.33 6.32 -38.69
N LYS A 295 -0.88 7.42 -38.15
CA LYS A 295 -1.56 8.46 -38.95
C LYS A 295 -0.65 9.62 -39.37
N TYR A 296 0.57 9.69 -38.81
CA TYR A 296 1.52 10.79 -39.03
C TYR A 296 2.86 10.32 -39.65
N ILE A 297 2.94 9.06 -40.06
CA ILE A 297 3.97 8.50 -40.96
C ILE A 297 3.24 8.06 -42.23
#